data_AF-A0A418RIU8-F1
#
_entry.id   AF-A0A418RIU8-F1
#
_cell.length_a   1.000
_cell.length_b   1.000
_cell.length_c   1.000
_cell.angle_alpha   90.00
_cell.angle_beta   90.00
_cell.angle_gamma   90.00
#
_symmetry.space_group_name_H-M   'P 1'
#
loop_
_entity.id
_entity.type
_entity.pdbx_description
1 polymer ?
#
loop_
_entity_poly.entity_id
_entity_poly.type
_entity_poly.pdbx_seq_one_letter_code
_entity_poly.pdbx_strand_id
1 'polypeptide(L)'
;MIILKRWAYRLVRFFYKLKDENLQWQVVNQEQLLKLKHERALAEKTLEIELKNKSVLLAHEISLLETKNGAELEMLKTQCKQDIKDYKQYLSSLDQLKYSIQQSYAHLPIAVAYTIHHHAKQLLNKMWEAEDLETKLHFEMQLLQFMTTVHEDARLSLEQSSEQNLPKNTLNLIELLTVNDHESR
;
A
#
# COMPACT_ATOMS: atom_id res chain seq x y z
N MET A 1 -50.21 -83.88 29.19
CA MET A 1 -50.51 -82.44 29.47
C MET A 1 -49.54 -81.74 30.44
N ILE A 2 -48.74 -82.46 31.26
CA ILE A 2 -47.86 -81.85 32.29
C ILE A 2 -46.51 -81.35 31.72
N ILE A 3 -46.03 -81.95 30.62
CA ILE A 3 -44.72 -81.63 30.02
C ILE A 3 -44.75 -80.30 29.25
N LEU A 4 -45.82 -80.01 28.52
CA LEU A 4 -46.01 -78.71 27.82
C LEU A 4 -46.06 -77.53 28.80
N LYS A 5 -46.75 -77.70 29.94
CA LYS A 5 -46.82 -76.67 31.00
C LYS A 5 -45.44 -76.36 31.59
N ARG A 6 -44.60 -77.39 31.79
CA ARG A 6 -43.22 -77.20 32.28
C ARG A 6 -42.32 -76.49 31.27
N TRP A 7 -42.49 -76.73 29.98
CA TRP A 7 -41.69 -76.09 28.92
C TRP A 7 -42.09 -74.63 28.71
N ALA A 8 -43.40 -74.35 28.66
CA ALA A 8 -43.92 -72.98 28.61
C ALA A 8 -43.45 -72.15 29.83
N TYR A 9 -43.45 -72.73 31.02
CA TYR A 9 -42.97 -72.07 32.23
C TYR A 9 -41.47 -71.74 32.17
N ARG A 10 -40.64 -72.60 31.58
CA ARG A 10 -39.19 -72.34 31.39
C ARG A 10 -38.92 -71.22 30.39
N LEU A 11 -39.64 -71.20 29.27
CA LEU A 11 -39.52 -70.11 28.29
C LEU A 11 -39.93 -68.78 28.89
N VAL A 12 -41.09 -68.74 29.55
CA VAL A 12 -41.57 -67.53 30.23
C VAL A 12 -40.54 -67.05 31.26
N ARG A 13 -39.98 -67.95 32.08
CA ARG A 13 -38.92 -67.59 33.04
C ARG A 13 -37.63 -67.09 32.38
N PHE A 14 -37.25 -67.64 31.24
CA PHE A 14 -36.10 -67.18 30.47
C PHE A 14 -36.34 -65.79 29.85
N PHE A 15 -37.52 -65.55 29.28
CA PHE A 15 -37.93 -64.23 28.80
C PHE A 15 -37.98 -63.20 29.93
N TYR A 16 -38.49 -63.56 31.10
CA TYR A 16 -38.46 -62.68 32.26
C TYR A 16 -37.03 -62.40 32.75
N LYS A 17 -36.13 -63.40 32.75
CA LYS A 17 -34.72 -63.21 33.14
C LYS A 17 -33.97 -62.30 32.16
N LEU A 18 -34.16 -62.49 30.86
CA LEU A 18 -33.59 -61.62 29.83
C LEU A 18 -34.16 -60.20 29.93
N LYS A 19 -35.46 -60.08 30.19
CA LYS A 19 -36.10 -58.78 30.40
C LYS A 19 -35.56 -58.09 31.65
N ASP A 20 -35.35 -58.81 32.74
CA ASP A 20 -34.77 -58.28 33.98
C ASP A 20 -33.31 -57.88 33.79
N GLU A 21 -32.49 -58.70 33.13
CA GLU A 21 -31.10 -58.37 32.82
C GLU A 21 -31.00 -57.14 31.91
N ASN A 22 -31.88 -57.05 30.90
CA ASN A 22 -31.96 -55.89 30.02
C ASN A 22 -32.44 -54.63 30.76
N LEU A 23 -33.43 -54.76 31.65
CA LEU A 23 -33.89 -53.65 32.50
C LEU A 23 -32.79 -53.21 33.48
N GLN A 24 -32.07 -54.14 34.09
CA GLN A 24 -30.93 -53.85 34.96
C GLN A 24 -29.80 -53.16 34.19
N TRP A 25 -29.46 -53.66 33.00
CA TRP A 25 -28.47 -53.03 32.12
C TRP A 25 -28.89 -51.61 31.71
N GLN A 26 -30.17 -51.42 31.38
CA GLN A 26 -30.71 -50.12 31.00
C GLN A 26 -30.70 -49.15 32.18
N VAL A 27 -31.06 -49.60 33.38
CA VAL A 27 -31.03 -48.78 34.60
C VAL A 27 -29.59 -48.37 34.95
N VAL A 28 -28.62 -49.29 34.85
CA VAL A 28 -27.21 -48.99 35.12
C VAL A 28 -26.61 -48.02 34.08
N ASN A 29 -26.96 -48.18 32.79
CA ASN A 29 -26.40 -47.35 31.72
C ASN A 29 -27.15 -46.04 31.46
N GLN A 30 -28.38 -45.88 31.96
CA GLN A 30 -29.15 -44.64 31.83
C GLN A 30 -28.40 -43.45 32.42
N GLU A 31 -27.78 -43.61 33.59
CA GLU A 31 -27.02 -42.54 34.23
C GLU A 31 -25.80 -42.13 33.38
N GLN A 32 -25.07 -43.12 32.85
CA GLN A 32 -23.91 -42.86 31.98
C GLN A 32 -24.32 -42.17 30.66
N LEU A 33 -25.43 -42.61 30.05
CA LEU A 33 -25.96 -41.98 28.84
C LEU A 33 -26.44 -40.54 29.09
N LEU A 34 -27.04 -40.27 30.25
CA LEU A 34 -27.44 -38.92 30.63
C LEU A 34 -26.22 -38.03 30.90
N LYS A 35 -25.19 -38.55 31.57
CA LYS A 35 -23.91 -37.86 31.77
C LYS A 35 -23.26 -37.51 30.43
N LEU A 36 -23.11 -38.46 29.53
CA LEU A 36 -22.53 -38.22 28.20
C LEU A 36 -23.34 -37.20 27.38
N LYS A 37 -24.69 -37.26 27.42
CA LYS A 37 -25.53 -36.27 26.76
C LYS A 37 -25.35 -34.88 27.36
N HIS A 38 -25.25 -34.79 28.68
CA HIS A 38 -25.05 -33.53 29.38
C HIS A 38 -23.67 -32.94 29.08
N GLU A 39 -22.61 -33.74 29.18
CA GLU A 39 -21.24 -33.35 28.82
C GLU A 39 -21.15 -32.89 27.37
N ARG A 40 -21.80 -33.61 26.45
CA ARG A 40 -21.88 -33.21 25.05
C ARG A 40 -22.61 -31.88 24.87
N ALA A 41 -23.75 -31.69 25.53
CA ALA A 41 -24.49 -30.42 25.45
C ALA A 41 -23.70 -29.25 26.04
N LEU A 42 -22.96 -29.48 27.13
CA LEU A 42 -22.05 -28.49 27.70
C LEU A 42 -20.90 -28.16 26.75
N ALA A 43 -20.25 -29.18 26.17
CA ALA A 43 -19.17 -29.00 25.21
C ALA A 43 -19.63 -28.27 23.94
N GLU A 44 -20.83 -28.57 23.45
CA GLU A 44 -21.45 -27.87 22.32
C GLU A 44 -21.73 -26.40 22.68
N LYS A 45 -22.19 -26.12 23.90
CA LYS A 45 -22.42 -24.75 24.39
C LYS A 45 -21.13 -23.96 24.57
N THR A 46 -20.09 -24.56 25.13
CA THR A 46 -18.78 -23.90 25.28
C THR A 46 -18.19 -23.58 23.91
N LEU A 47 -18.29 -24.51 22.95
CA LEU A 47 -17.82 -24.29 21.59
C LEU A 47 -18.62 -23.19 20.88
N GLU A 48 -19.95 -23.15 21.07
CA GLU A 48 -20.79 -22.07 20.53
C GLU A 48 -20.37 -20.69 21.08
N ILE A 49 -20.05 -20.60 22.38
CA ILE A 49 -19.57 -19.36 23.01
C ILE A 49 -18.20 -18.98 22.46
N GLU A 50 -17.26 -19.92 22.36
CA GLU A 50 -15.93 -19.66 21.81
C GLU A 50 -15.99 -19.19 20.35
N LEU A 51 -16.82 -19.82 19.52
CA LEU A 51 -17.02 -19.41 18.13
C LEU A 51 -17.61 -18.00 18.05
N LYS A 52 -18.60 -17.68 18.88
CA LYS A 52 -19.17 -16.32 18.94
C LYS A 52 -18.11 -15.31 19.34
N ASN A 53 -17.34 -15.58 20.39
CA ASN A 53 -16.27 -14.69 20.83
C ASN A 53 -15.22 -14.48 19.73
N LYS A 54 -14.77 -15.56 19.08
CA LYS A 54 -13.83 -15.49 17.96
C LYS A 54 -14.41 -14.71 16.77
N SER A 55 -15.68 -14.92 16.44
CA SER A 55 -16.33 -14.18 15.34
C SER A 55 -16.39 -12.68 15.60
N VAL A 56 -16.66 -12.26 16.83
CA VAL A 56 -16.68 -10.84 17.23
C VAL A 56 -15.27 -10.25 17.18
N LEU A 57 -14.27 -10.98 17.70
CA LEU A 57 -12.87 -10.55 17.65
C LEU A 57 -12.38 -10.37 16.20
N LEU A 58 -12.65 -11.36 15.34
CA LEU A 58 -12.29 -11.29 13.93
C LEU A 58 -13.02 -10.16 13.20
N ALA A 59 -14.32 -9.96 13.45
CA ALA A 59 -15.07 -8.86 12.86
C ALA A 59 -14.50 -7.49 13.27
N HIS A 60 -14.11 -7.35 14.54
CA HIS A 60 -13.45 -6.14 15.02
C HIS A 60 -12.07 -5.95 14.37
N GLU A 61 -11.26 -7.00 14.28
CA GLU A 61 -9.94 -6.95 13.63
C GLU A 61 -10.03 -6.59 12.15
N ILE A 62 -10.99 -7.19 11.43
CA ILE A 62 -11.27 -6.84 10.03
C ILE A 62 -11.66 -5.36 9.93
N SER A 63 -12.58 -4.89 10.76
CA SER A 63 -13.01 -3.49 10.76
C SER A 63 -11.86 -2.52 11.03
N LEU A 64 -10.96 -2.86 11.95
CA LEU A 64 -9.78 -2.07 12.26
C LEU A 64 -8.80 -2.05 11.08
N LEU A 65 -8.54 -3.21 10.47
CA LEU A 65 -7.68 -3.32 9.30
C LEU A 65 -8.23 -2.59 8.09
N GLU A 66 -9.54 -2.69 7.82
CA GLU A 66 -10.21 -1.96 6.75
C GLU A 66 -10.11 -0.45 6.95
N THR A 67 -10.32 0.03 8.18
CA THR A 67 -10.19 1.46 8.50
C THR A 67 -8.76 1.95 8.32
N LYS A 68 -7.77 1.18 8.81
CA LYS A 68 -6.35 1.51 8.67
C LYS A 68 -5.93 1.55 7.20
N ASN A 69 -6.23 0.49 6.45
CA ASN A 69 -5.89 0.40 5.04
C ASN A 69 -6.60 1.48 4.21
N GLY A 70 -7.86 1.80 4.53
CA GLY A 70 -8.61 2.88 3.89
C GLY A 70 -7.98 4.25 4.14
N ALA A 71 -7.54 4.51 5.37
CA ALA A 71 -6.84 5.74 5.71
C ALA A 71 -5.48 5.84 4.99
N GLU A 72 -4.67 4.78 5.00
CA GLU A 72 -3.38 4.72 4.30
C GLU A 72 -3.54 4.95 2.79
N LEU A 73 -4.57 4.35 2.18
CA LEU A 73 -4.85 4.53 0.76
C LEU A 73 -5.24 5.98 0.42
N GLU A 74 -6.11 6.61 1.21
CA GLU A 74 -6.49 8.00 0.96
C GLU A 74 -5.33 8.98 1.24
N MET A 75 -4.45 8.68 2.20
CA MET A 75 -3.22 9.44 2.39
C MET A 75 -2.30 9.34 1.17
N LEU A 76 -2.01 8.13 0.69
CA LEU A 76 -1.19 7.91 -0.50
C LEU A 76 -1.77 8.60 -1.74
N LYS A 77 -3.08 8.48 -1.95
CA LYS A 77 -3.78 9.15 -3.06
C LYS A 77 -3.71 10.67 -2.95
N THR A 78 -3.79 11.22 -1.75
CA THR A 78 -3.64 12.66 -1.51
C THR A 78 -2.21 13.10 -1.83
N GLN A 79 -1.22 12.33 -1.39
CA GLN A 79 0.18 12.56 -1.70
C GLN A 79 0.44 12.53 -3.20
N CYS A 80 0.02 11.48 -3.91
CA CYS A 80 0.20 11.41 -5.37
C CYS A 80 -0.47 12.57 -6.11
N LYS A 81 -1.66 13.01 -5.68
CA LYS A 81 -2.34 14.18 -6.28
C LYS A 81 -1.53 15.46 -6.06
N GLN A 82 -0.97 15.64 -4.88
CA GLN A 82 -0.14 16.78 -4.55
C GLN A 82 1.16 16.75 -5.36
N ASP A 83 1.84 15.60 -5.42
CA ASP A 83 3.05 15.44 -6.20
C ASP A 83 2.82 15.74 -7.69
N ILE A 84 1.72 15.26 -8.29
CA ILE A 84 1.35 15.56 -9.68
C ILE A 84 1.10 17.07 -9.87
N LYS A 85 0.45 17.71 -8.90
CA LYS A 85 0.20 19.16 -8.95
C LYS A 85 1.52 19.93 -8.94
N ASP A 86 2.43 19.55 -8.05
CA ASP A 86 3.71 20.22 -7.90
C ASP A 86 4.57 20.02 -9.16
N TYR A 87 4.59 18.80 -9.73
CA TYR A 87 5.27 18.55 -11.01
C TYR A 87 4.71 19.40 -12.17
N LYS A 88 3.37 19.53 -12.27
CA LYS A 88 2.74 20.42 -13.27
C LYS A 88 3.13 21.89 -13.06
N GLN A 89 3.22 22.32 -11.80
CA GLN A 89 3.64 23.67 -11.48
C GLN A 89 5.10 23.90 -11.91
N TYR A 90 6.00 22.95 -11.64
CA TYR A 90 7.38 23.02 -12.12
C TYR A 90 7.47 23.11 -13.65
N LEU A 91 6.71 22.29 -14.39
CA LEU A 91 6.67 22.37 -15.85
C LEU A 91 6.21 23.76 -16.32
N SER A 92 5.17 24.32 -15.70
CA SER A 92 4.70 25.68 -16.02
C SER A 92 5.77 26.74 -15.74
N SER A 93 6.54 26.60 -14.65
CA SER A 93 7.64 27.50 -14.33
C SER A 93 8.80 27.37 -15.33
N LEU A 94 9.08 26.16 -15.84
CA LEU A 94 10.08 25.96 -16.91
C LEU A 94 9.65 26.56 -18.24
N ASP A 95 8.36 26.53 -18.55
CA ASP A 95 7.82 27.23 -19.72
C ASP A 95 7.93 28.74 -19.56
N GLN A 96 7.60 29.28 -18.38
CA GLN A 96 7.80 30.70 -18.06
C GLN A 96 9.27 31.11 -18.14
N LEU A 97 10.20 30.26 -17.70
CA LEU A 97 11.64 30.51 -17.81
C LEU A 97 12.06 30.66 -19.28
N LYS A 98 11.57 29.77 -20.15
CA LYS A 98 11.84 29.85 -21.59
C LYS A 98 11.37 31.20 -22.17
N TYR A 99 10.17 31.66 -21.82
CA TYR A 99 9.69 32.97 -22.23
C TYR A 99 10.54 34.11 -21.64
N SER A 100 10.93 34.01 -20.37
CA SER A 100 11.79 34.99 -19.71
C SER A 100 13.14 35.13 -20.42
N ILE A 101 13.81 34.02 -20.74
CA ILE A 101 15.07 34.01 -21.51
C ILE A 101 14.88 34.66 -22.88
N GLN A 102 13.79 34.35 -23.58
CA GLN A 102 13.52 34.94 -24.90
C GLN A 102 13.31 36.46 -24.84
N GLN A 103 12.73 36.98 -23.74
CA GLN A 103 12.55 38.42 -23.53
C GLN A 103 13.83 39.10 -23.07
N SER A 104 14.60 38.47 -22.18
CA SER A 104 15.87 39.02 -21.66
C SER A 104 16.97 39.11 -22.73
N TYR A 105 16.91 38.27 -23.76
CA TYR A 105 17.91 38.26 -24.83
C TYR A 105 17.27 38.37 -26.21
N ALA A 106 17.06 39.60 -26.69
CA ALA A 106 16.46 39.88 -28.00
C ALA A 106 17.22 39.27 -29.21
N HIS A 107 18.53 39.02 -29.05
CA HIS A 107 19.41 38.49 -30.11
C HIS A 107 19.88 37.06 -29.86
N LEU A 108 19.36 36.38 -28.82
CA LEU A 108 19.75 35.01 -28.54
C LEU A 108 19.18 34.07 -29.62
N PRO A 109 19.99 33.18 -30.20
CA PRO A 109 19.47 32.16 -31.09
C PRO A 109 18.41 31.33 -30.37
N ILE A 110 17.25 31.18 -31.01
CA ILE A 110 16.12 30.41 -30.50
C ILE A 110 16.57 29.02 -30.00
N ALA A 111 17.49 28.38 -30.73
CA ALA A 111 18.08 27.10 -30.36
C ALA A 111 18.66 27.07 -28.94
N VAL A 112 19.33 28.13 -28.48
CA VAL A 112 19.94 28.19 -27.14
C VAL A 112 18.88 28.23 -26.04
N ALA A 113 17.82 29.04 -26.23
CA ALA A 113 16.70 29.06 -25.28
C ALA A 113 16.00 27.69 -25.20
N TYR A 114 15.86 26.99 -26.32
CA TYR A 114 15.34 25.63 -26.34
C TYR A 114 16.28 24.62 -25.67
N THR A 115 17.59 24.73 -25.84
CA THR A 115 18.56 23.86 -25.16
C THR A 115 18.51 24.04 -23.66
N ILE A 116 18.47 25.28 -23.15
CA ILE A 116 18.35 25.58 -21.72
C ILE A 116 17.05 24.99 -21.15
N HIS A 117 15.93 25.22 -21.84
CA HIS A 117 14.64 24.66 -21.43
C HIS A 117 14.64 23.12 -21.48
N HIS A 118 15.22 22.52 -22.52
CA HIS A 118 15.30 21.07 -22.66
C HIS A 118 16.11 20.45 -21.53
N HIS A 119 17.26 21.03 -21.19
CA HIS A 119 18.11 20.54 -20.11
C HIS A 119 17.40 20.64 -18.75
N ALA A 120 16.72 21.76 -18.47
CA ALA A 120 15.91 21.90 -17.25
C ALA A 120 14.81 20.82 -17.16
N LYS A 121 14.14 20.55 -18.29
CA LYS A 121 13.12 19.49 -18.38
C LYS A 121 13.71 18.10 -18.18
N GLN A 122 14.90 17.83 -18.73
CA GLN A 122 15.59 16.56 -18.52
C GLN A 122 15.96 16.35 -17.05
N LEU A 123 16.50 17.36 -16.37
CA LEU A 123 16.80 17.30 -14.94
C LEU A 123 15.53 17.06 -14.11
N LEU A 124 14.45 17.76 -14.42
CA LEU A 124 13.16 17.56 -13.74
C LEU A 124 12.61 16.15 -13.94
N ASN A 125 12.73 15.59 -15.15
CA ASN A 125 12.31 14.22 -15.43
C ASN A 125 13.18 13.21 -14.69
N LYS A 126 14.50 13.37 -14.67
CA LYS A 126 15.41 12.49 -13.91
C LYS A 126 15.12 12.51 -12.42
N MET A 127 14.85 13.70 -11.85
CA MET A 127 14.41 13.85 -10.45
C MET A 127 13.09 13.10 -10.19
N TRP A 128 12.16 13.11 -11.16
CA TRP A 128 10.86 12.47 -11.00
C TRP A 128 10.90 10.95 -11.20
N GLU A 129 11.74 10.46 -12.12
CA GLU A 129 11.90 9.04 -12.45
C GLU A 129 12.82 8.30 -11.47
N ALA A 130 13.60 9.01 -10.65
CA ALA A 130 14.47 8.41 -9.65
C ALA A 130 13.64 7.70 -8.54
N GLU A 131 13.92 6.42 -8.34
CA GLU A 131 13.29 5.60 -7.29
C GLU A 131 13.91 5.86 -5.90
N ASP A 132 15.19 6.23 -5.87
CA ASP A 132 15.95 6.47 -4.64
C ASP A 132 15.91 7.95 -4.21
N LEU A 133 15.78 8.16 -2.90
CA LEU A 133 15.65 9.48 -2.30
C LEU A 133 16.94 10.31 -2.43
N GLU A 134 18.10 9.69 -2.28
CA GLU A 134 19.39 10.38 -2.38
C GLU A 134 19.62 10.87 -3.82
N THR A 135 19.34 10.00 -4.79
CA THR A 135 19.40 10.33 -6.21
C THR A 135 18.41 11.44 -6.59
N LYS A 136 17.19 11.39 -6.06
CA LYS A 136 16.16 12.41 -6.26
C LYS A 136 16.60 13.78 -5.71
N LEU A 137 17.14 13.81 -4.50
CA LEU A 137 17.64 15.03 -3.86
C LEU A 137 18.85 15.60 -4.63
N HIS A 138 19.72 14.74 -5.15
CA HIS A 138 20.82 15.16 -6.00
C HIS A 138 20.33 15.89 -7.26
N PHE A 139 19.37 15.32 -7.99
CA PHE A 139 18.80 15.97 -9.17
C PHE A 139 18.00 17.23 -8.83
N GLU A 140 17.31 17.27 -7.69
CA GLU A 140 16.65 18.48 -7.19
C GLU A 140 17.65 19.61 -6.97
N MET A 141 18.78 19.32 -6.31
CA MET A 141 19.84 20.30 -6.07
C MET A 141 20.46 20.78 -7.39
N GLN A 142 20.73 19.88 -8.33
CA GLN A 142 21.22 20.24 -9.67
C GLN A 142 20.23 21.14 -10.41
N LEU A 143 18.94 20.83 -10.35
CA LEU A 143 17.89 21.64 -10.98
C LEU A 143 17.81 23.04 -10.35
N LEU A 144 17.88 23.15 -9.02
CA LEU A 144 17.87 24.44 -8.32
C LEU A 144 19.09 25.30 -8.69
N GLN A 145 20.28 24.70 -8.71
CA GLN A 145 21.50 25.38 -9.14
C GLN A 145 21.35 25.86 -10.58
N PHE A 146 20.88 24.99 -11.48
CA PHE A 146 20.65 25.33 -12.88
C PHE A 146 19.70 26.51 -13.05
N MET A 147 18.52 26.45 -12.42
CA MET A 147 17.53 27.52 -12.49
C MET A 147 18.05 28.85 -11.94
N THR A 148 18.84 28.79 -10.86
CA THR A 148 19.45 29.98 -10.26
C THR A 148 20.50 30.60 -11.19
N THR A 149 21.35 29.79 -11.82
CA THR A 149 22.34 30.27 -12.80
C THR A 149 21.68 30.89 -14.02
N VAL A 150 20.61 30.29 -14.54
CA VAL A 150 19.84 30.86 -15.66
C VAL A 150 19.23 32.20 -15.28
N HIS A 151 18.66 32.30 -14.08
CA HIS A 151 18.06 33.54 -13.59
C HIS A 151 19.10 34.65 -13.41
N GLU A 152 20.27 34.34 -12.83
CA GLU A 152 21.35 35.30 -12.67
C GLU A 152 21.92 35.76 -14.01
N ASP A 153 22.15 34.85 -14.96
CA ASP A 153 22.61 35.22 -16.31
C ASP A 153 21.60 36.15 -17.00
N ALA A 154 20.31 35.81 -16.93
CA ALA A 154 19.24 36.62 -17.52
C ALA A 154 19.14 38.01 -16.86
N ARG A 155 19.31 38.11 -15.54
CA ARG A 155 19.35 39.38 -14.79
C ARG A 155 20.55 40.23 -15.21
N LEU A 156 21.75 39.63 -15.27
CA LEU A 156 22.97 40.34 -15.67
C LEU A 156 22.89 40.89 -17.09
N SER A 157 22.23 40.17 -18.01
CA SER A 157 22.00 40.64 -19.38
C SER A 157 21.04 41.82 -19.48
N LEU A 158 20.11 41.96 -18.54
CA LEU A 158 19.20 43.11 -18.47
C LEU A 158 19.86 44.34 -17.83
N GLU A 159 20.76 44.13 -16.86
CA GLU A 159 21.48 45.21 -16.17
C GLU A 159 22.65 45.77 -16.98
N GLN A 160 23.33 44.92 -17.76
CA GLN A 160 24.40 45.33 -18.66
C GLN A 160 23.80 45.48 -20.06
N SER A 161 23.49 46.70 -20.49
CA SER A 161 23.01 47.05 -21.85
C SER A 161 24.05 46.79 -22.97
N SER A 162 24.71 45.64 -22.94
CA SER A 162 25.67 45.16 -23.93
C SER A 162 24.95 44.17 -24.85
N GLU A 163 24.82 44.53 -26.12
CA GLU A 163 24.06 43.82 -27.16
C GLU A 163 24.54 42.38 -27.48
N GLN A 164 25.53 41.83 -26.77
CA GLN A 164 26.20 40.58 -27.14
C GLN A 164 26.54 39.63 -25.98
N ASN A 165 25.91 39.76 -24.82
CA ASN A 165 26.15 38.81 -23.73
C ASN A 165 25.32 37.54 -23.91
N LEU A 166 25.97 36.42 -24.26
CA LEU A 166 25.40 35.07 -24.19
C LEU A 166 25.36 34.59 -22.73
N PRO A 167 24.42 33.71 -22.35
CA PRO A 167 24.36 33.11 -21.01
C PRO A 167 25.48 32.08 -20.81
N LYS A 168 26.70 32.57 -20.63
CA LYS A 168 27.93 31.75 -20.58
C LYS A 168 27.96 30.81 -19.39
N ASN A 169 27.52 31.26 -18.21
CA ASN A 169 27.56 30.42 -17.01
C ASN A 169 26.56 29.26 -17.12
N THR A 170 25.37 29.55 -17.65
CA THR A 170 24.35 28.55 -17.94
C THR A 170 24.85 27.51 -18.94
N LEU A 171 25.46 27.95 -20.05
CA LEU A 171 25.98 27.03 -21.07
C LEU A 171 27.12 26.16 -20.53
N ASN A 172 28.05 26.74 -19.78
CA ASN A 172 29.13 25.99 -19.12
C ASN A 172 28.58 24.96 -18.12
N LEU A 173 27.50 25.30 -17.40
CA LEU A 173 26.87 24.38 -16.47
C LEU A 173 26.19 23.21 -17.20
N ILE A 174 25.58 23.45 -18.37
CA ILE A 174 25.05 22.36 -19.23
C ILE A 174 26.18 21.43 -19.66
N GLU A 175 27.31 21.97 -20.15
CA GLU A 175 28.45 21.16 -20.55
C GLU A 175 29.00 20.33 -19.38
N LEU A 176 29.13 20.93 -18.19
CA LEU A 176 29.65 20.23 -17.01
C LEU A 176 28.69 19.13 -16.50
N LEU A 177 27.39 19.38 -16.51
CA LEU A 177 26.38 18.41 -16.07
C LEU A 177 26.20 17.28 -17.09
N THR A 178 26.29 17.56 -18.39
CA THR A 178 26.21 16.54 -19.45
C THR A 178 27.44 15.64 -19.51
N VAL A 179 28.63 16.13 -19.15
CA VAL A 179 29.85 15.31 -19.06
C VAL A 179 29.79 14.34 -17.87
N ASN A 180 29.31 14.77 -16.71
CA ASN A 180 29.20 13.92 -15.52
C ASN A 180 28.17 12.79 -15.66
N ASP A 181 27.14 12.98 -16.48
CA ASP A 181 26.16 11.93 -16.83
C ASP A 181 26.78 10.77 -17.64
N HIS A 182 27.88 11.00 -18.35
CA HIS A 182 28.55 9.99 -19.18
C HIS A 182 29.60 9.16 -18.42
N GLU A 183 30.13 9.66 -17.30
CA GLU A 183 31.09 8.92 -16.45
C GLU A 183 30.42 8.00 -15.43
N SER A 184 29.09 8.09 -15.25
CA SER A 184 28.32 7.29 -14.30
C SER A 184 27.61 6.06 -14.92
N ARG A 185 27.99 5.66 -16.15
CA ARG A 185 27.53 4.44 -16.83
C ARG A 185 28.65 3.40 -16.90
#